data_AF-A0A945U3H4-F1
#
_entry.id   AF-A0A945U3H4-F1
#
_cell.length_a   1.000
_cell.length_b   1.000
_cell.length_c   1.000
_cell.angle_alpha   90.00
_cell.angle_beta   90.00
_cell.angle_gamma   90.00
#
_symmetry.space_group_name_H-M   'P 1'
#
loop_
_entity.id
_entity.type
_entity.pdbx_description
1 polymer ?
#
loop_
_entity_poly.entity_id
_entity_poly.type
_entity_poly.pdbx_seq_one_letter_code
_entity_poly.pdbx_strand_id
1 'polypeptide(L)'
;NYTEEDNTDGSISNKQVYKVYPIIEDDVTMTQKITGEELFSLLANNVLPSSTVTREVVNLDLLFSVGSAELNTYIRLNEPPTGIVQERDLYTNIDGGIGLFSARNSTKKDNIGITDDTKRAIADSLGLNTGLNFVYYP
;
A
#
# COMPACT_ATOMS: atom_id res chain seq x y z
N ASN A 1 6.80 -5.87 3.67
CA ASN A 1 7.29 -5.98 5.06
C ASN A 1 8.79 -6.22 5.07
N TYR A 2 9.50 -5.63 6.02
CA TYR A 2 10.95 -5.80 6.20
C TYR A 2 11.31 -5.80 7.68
N THR A 3 12.41 -6.43 8.05
CA THR A 3 13.01 -6.33 9.38
C THR A 3 14.08 -5.25 9.39
N GLU A 4 14.25 -4.60 10.54
CA GLU A 4 15.33 -3.66 10.79
C GLU A 4 16.05 -4.11 12.05
N GLU A 5 17.33 -4.45 11.90
CA GLU A 5 18.26 -4.80 12.97
C GLU A 5 19.14 -3.59 13.29
N ASP A 6 19.17 -3.16 14.55
CA ASP A 6 20.09 -2.13 15.01
C ASP A 6 21.48 -2.73 15.24
N ASN A 7 22.47 -2.24 14.51
CA ASN A 7 23.85 -2.72 14.54
C ASN A 7 24.57 -2.39 15.87
N THR A 8 23.98 -1.56 16.74
CA THR A 8 24.56 -1.14 18.01
C THR A 8 24.24 -2.12 19.14
N ASP A 9 23.02 -2.67 19.16
CA ASP A 9 22.52 -3.51 20.24
C ASP A 9 21.90 -4.85 19.77
N GLY A 10 21.80 -5.08 18.46
CA GLY A 10 21.22 -6.29 17.86
C GLY A 10 19.70 -6.39 17.97
N SER A 11 19.01 -5.31 18.34
CA SER A 11 17.56 -5.30 18.45
C SER A 11 16.91 -5.40 17.07
N ILE A 12 15.92 -6.28 16.93
CA ILE A 12 15.19 -6.50 15.68
C ILE A 12 13.79 -5.94 15.80
N SER A 13 13.38 -5.16 14.81
CA SER A 13 12.03 -4.61 14.71
C SER A 13 11.39 -4.91 13.35
N ASN A 14 10.09 -5.23 13.36
CA ASN A 14 9.32 -5.43 12.13
C ASN A 14 8.79 -4.10 11.63
N LYS A 15 8.98 -3.84 10.33
CA LYS A 15 8.56 -2.62 9.66
C LYS A 15 7.77 -2.94 8.39
N GLN A 16 6.96 -1.96 7.98
CA GLN A 16 6.14 -2.06 6.78
C GLN A 16 6.10 -0.72 6.06
N VAL A 17 6.10 -0.78 4.74
CA VAL A 17 5.74 0.31 3.85
C VAL A 17 4.57 -0.17 3.02
N TYR A 18 3.64 0.73 2.70
CA TYR A 18 2.46 0.40 1.92
C TYR A 18 2.22 1.43 0.83
N LYS A 19 1.64 0.97 -0.27
CA LYS A 19 1.17 1.82 -1.37
C LYS A 19 -0.34 1.59 -1.50
N VAL A 20 -1.09 2.67 -1.56
CA VAL A 20 -2.53 2.62 -1.87
C VAL A 20 -2.68 2.85 -3.37
N TYR A 21 -3.31 1.88 -4.04
CA TYR A 21 -3.67 2.02 -5.45
C TYR A 21 -4.99 2.80 -5.58
N PRO A 22 -5.19 3.53 -6.69
CA PRO A 22 -6.45 4.21 -6.94
C PRO A 22 -7.62 3.23 -7.01
N ILE A 23 -8.84 3.75 -6.80
CA ILE A 23 -10.07 2.98 -6.98
C ILE A 23 -10.17 2.55 -8.44
N ILE A 24 -10.51 1.29 -8.67
CA ILE A 24 -10.75 0.74 -10.01
C ILE A 24 -12.25 0.75 -10.25
N GLU A 25 -12.69 1.52 -11.24
CA GLU A 25 -14.08 1.58 -11.69
C GLU A 25 -14.25 0.75 -12.96
N ASP A 26 -14.45 -0.55 -12.82
CA ASP A 26 -14.76 -1.44 -13.95
C ASP A 26 -15.87 -2.41 -13.51
N ASP A 27 -16.94 -2.47 -14.30
CA ASP A 27 -18.11 -3.31 -14.07
C ASP A 27 -17.88 -4.79 -14.41
N VAL A 28 -16.82 -5.12 -15.17
CA VAL A 28 -16.60 -6.47 -15.69
C VAL A 28 -15.34 -7.11 -15.09
N THR A 29 -14.19 -6.42 -15.13
CA THR A 29 -12.93 -7.00 -14.63
C THR A 29 -12.04 -5.95 -13.93
N MET A 30 -11.93 -6.04 -12.61
CA MET A 30 -10.98 -5.22 -11.85
C MET A 30 -9.58 -5.82 -11.88
N THR A 31 -8.64 -5.16 -12.56
CA THR A 31 -7.23 -5.59 -12.65
C THR A 31 -6.28 -4.49 -12.19
N GLN A 32 -5.41 -4.80 -11.23
CA GLN A 32 -4.29 -3.94 -10.84
C GLN A 32 -2.97 -4.63 -11.18
N LYS A 33 -2.15 -3.98 -12.02
CA LYS A 33 -0.77 -4.42 -12.26
C LYS A 33 0.13 -3.86 -11.17
N ILE A 34 0.93 -4.72 -10.55
CA ILE A 34 1.98 -4.34 -9.59
C ILE A 34 3.31 -4.78 -10.19
N THR A 35 4.21 -3.83 -10.43
CA THR A 35 5.51 -4.10 -11.05
C THR A 35 6.63 -4.19 -10.02
N GLY A 36 7.73 -4.84 -10.40
CA GLY A 36 8.95 -4.87 -9.58
C GLY A 36 9.51 -3.46 -9.36
N GLU A 37 9.54 -2.62 -10.39
CA GLU A 37 10.01 -1.23 -10.27
C GLU A 37 9.23 -0.43 -9.23
N GLU A 38 7.92 -0.63 -9.14
CA GLU A 38 7.10 0.01 -8.11
C GLU A 38 7.44 -0.46 -6.70
N LEU A 39 7.78 -1.75 -6.52
CA LEU A 39 8.23 -2.27 -5.23
C LEU A 39 9.55 -1.60 -4.81
N PHE A 40 10.50 -1.46 -5.72
CA PHE A 40 11.80 -0.85 -5.45
C PHE A 40 11.64 0.64 -5.14
N SER A 41 10.82 1.34 -5.93
CA SER A 41 10.48 2.75 -5.71
C SER A 41 9.73 2.97 -4.38
N LEU A 42 8.85 2.04 -4.00
CA LEU A 42 8.14 2.09 -2.73
C LEU A 42 9.12 2.05 -1.55
N LEU A 43 10.07 1.11 -1.57
CA LEU A 43 11.11 1.01 -0.55
C LEU A 43 12.02 2.25 -0.56
N ALA A 44 12.53 2.63 -1.73
CA ALA A 44 13.48 3.74 -1.87
C ALA A 44 12.92 5.09 -1.39
N ASN A 45 11.62 5.35 -1.62
CA ASN A 45 11.01 6.63 -1.27
C ASN A 45 10.43 6.69 0.15
N ASN A 46 10.19 5.54 0.80
CA ASN A 46 9.49 5.50 2.09
C ASN A 46 10.36 5.00 3.25
N VAL A 47 11.56 4.49 2.97
CA VAL A 47 12.53 4.10 4.00
C VAL A 47 13.54 5.22 4.18
N LEU A 48 13.73 5.65 5.42
CA LEU A 48 14.72 6.68 5.74
C LEU A 48 16.13 6.06 5.79
N PRO A 49 17.13 6.70 5.15
CA PRO A 49 18.51 6.29 5.28
C PRO A 49 18.96 6.28 6.74
N SER A 50 19.79 5.31 7.10
CA SER A 50 20.36 5.20 8.44
C SER A 50 21.72 4.51 8.35
N SER A 51 22.67 4.91 9.20
CA SER A 51 24.01 4.29 9.26
C SER A 51 24.11 3.19 10.32
N THR A 52 23.09 3.06 11.18
CA THR A 52 23.14 2.16 12.35
C THR A 52 22.26 0.93 12.19
N VAL A 53 21.56 0.76 11.07
CA VAL A 53 20.63 -0.35 10.89
C VAL A 53 20.88 -1.14 9.62
N THR A 54 20.54 -2.41 9.67
CA THR A 54 20.57 -3.34 8.54
C THR A 54 19.16 -3.86 8.31
N ARG A 55 18.74 -4.03 7.04
CA ARG A 55 17.35 -4.33 6.69
C ARG A 55 17.22 -5.57 5.82
N GLU A 56 16.26 -6.43 6.11
CA GLU A 56 15.94 -7.59 5.26
C GLU A 56 14.48 -7.55 4.82
N VAL A 57 14.25 -7.73 3.52
CA VAL A 57 12.87 -7.82 3.00
C VAL A 57 12.30 -9.20 3.27
N VAL A 58 11.13 -9.23 3.92
CA VAL A 58 10.51 -10.48 4.39
C VAL A 58 9.49 -11.01 3.39
N ASN A 59 8.41 -10.26 3.18
CA ASN A 59 7.26 -10.68 2.38
C ASN A 59 6.42 -9.47 1.94
N LEU A 60 5.41 -9.73 1.11
CA LEU A 60 4.38 -8.76 0.71
C LEU A 60 3.03 -9.18 1.28
N ASP A 61 2.21 -8.19 1.59
CA ASP A 61 0.80 -8.37 1.92
C ASP A 61 -0.04 -7.57 0.92
N LEU A 62 -1.17 -8.14 0.50
CA LEU A 62 -2.14 -7.48 -0.36
C LEU A 62 -3.47 -7.34 0.38
N LEU A 63 -3.96 -6.11 0.49
CA LEU A 63 -5.27 -5.80 1.05
C LEU A 63 -6.19 -5.35 -0.08
N PHE A 64 -7.25 -6.10 -0.31
CA PHE A 64 -8.29 -5.80 -1.29
C PHE A 64 -9.54 -5.30 -0.57
N SER A 65 -10.14 -4.23 -1.07
CA SER A 65 -11.43 -3.73 -0.59
C SER A 65 -12.35 -3.54 -1.80
N VAL A 66 -13.57 -4.07 -1.70
CA VAL A 66 -14.60 -3.93 -2.72
C VAL A 66 -15.85 -3.35 -2.06
N GLY A 67 -16.49 -2.40 -2.72
CA GLY A 67 -17.72 -1.75 -2.27
C GLY A 67 -18.87 -1.97 -3.25
N SER A 68 -20.10 -1.72 -2.81
CA SER A 68 -21.24 -1.65 -3.73
C SER A 68 -21.25 -0.34 -4.53
N ALA A 69 -22.10 -0.28 -5.56
CA ALA A 69 -22.21 0.90 -6.42
C ALA A 69 -22.69 2.15 -5.67
N GLU A 70 -23.51 1.98 -4.62
CA GLU A 70 -23.99 3.06 -3.76
C GLU A 70 -22.82 3.68 -2.96
N LEU A 71 -21.90 2.86 -2.44
CA LEU A 71 -20.68 3.36 -1.79
C LEU A 71 -19.84 4.16 -2.78
N ASN A 72 -19.69 3.66 -4.01
CA ASN A 72 -18.92 4.36 -5.04
C ASN A 72 -19.53 5.72 -5.37
N THR A 73 -20.85 5.76 -5.57
CA THR A 73 -21.61 7.00 -5.83
C THR A 73 -21.42 8.00 -4.70
N TYR A 74 -21.53 7.54 -3.45
CA TYR A 74 -21.33 8.38 -2.28
C TYR A 74 -19.91 8.93 -2.19
N ILE A 75 -18.87 8.11 -2.43
CA ILE A 75 -17.47 8.56 -2.44
C ILE A 75 -17.29 9.67 -3.47
N ARG A 76 -17.73 9.45 -4.71
CA ARG A 76 -17.59 10.41 -5.82
C ARG A 76 -18.22 11.77 -5.54
N LEU A 77 -19.44 11.79 -4.98
CA LEU A 77 -20.14 13.04 -4.65
C LEU A 77 -19.46 13.83 -3.52
N ASN A 78 -18.62 13.17 -2.72
CA ASN A 78 -17.90 13.78 -1.61
C ASN A 78 -16.43 14.10 -1.92
N GLU A 79 -15.95 13.82 -3.13
CA GLU A 79 -14.61 14.21 -3.56
C GLU A 79 -14.44 15.74 -3.54
N PRO A 80 -13.24 16.25 -3.21
CA PRO A 80 -12.99 17.68 -3.20
C PRO A 80 -13.28 18.32 -4.57
N PRO A 81 -14.09 19.39 -4.64
CA PRO A 81 -14.39 20.02 -5.92
C PRO A 81 -13.14 20.69 -6.49
N THR A 82 -12.87 20.45 -7.78
CA THR A 82 -11.82 21.16 -8.52
C THR A 82 -12.37 22.47 -9.07
N GLY A 83 -12.54 23.51 -8.24
CA GLY A 83 -13.03 24.83 -8.69
C GLY A 83 -13.69 25.70 -7.63
N ILE A 84 -14.49 26.67 -8.07
CA ILE A 84 -15.29 27.56 -7.20
C ILE A 84 -16.30 26.69 -6.43
N VAL A 85 -16.37 26.89 -5.11
CA VAL A 85 -17.24 26.15 -4.19
C VAL A 85 -18.69 26.21 -4.68
N GLN A 86 -19.25 25.04 -5.01
CA GLN A 86 -20.68 24.82 -5.21
C GLN A 86 -21.23 24.03 -4.01
N GLU A 87 -22.52 24.16 -3.71
CA GLU A 87 -23.19 23.27 -2.75
C GLU A 87 -23.07 21.82 -3.22
N ARG A 88 -22.82 20.89 -2.29
CA ARG A 88 -22.77 19.46 -2.60
C ARG A 88 -24.15 18.84 -2.44
N ASP A 89 -24.59 18.11 -3.44
CA ASP A 89 -25.80 17.31 -3.35
C ASP A 89 -25.63 16.21 -2.30
N LEU A 90 -26.63 16.12 -1.42
CA LEU A 90 -26.63 15.15 -0.34
C LEU A 90 -27.18 13.81 -0.86
N TYR A 91 -26.32 12.80 -0.94
CA TYR A 91 -26.74 11.46 -1.37
C TYR A 91 -27.33 10.67 -0.20
N THR A 92 -28.56 10.17 -0.40
CA THR A 92 -29.22 9.22 0.50
C THR A 92 -29.89 8.13 -0.33
N ASN A 93 -29.83 6.89 0.15
CA ASN A 93 -30.61 5.77 -0.40
C ASN A 93 -31.53 5.14 0.66
N ILE A 94 -31.78 5.88 1.75
CA ILE A 94 -32.68 5.50 2.83
C ILE A 94 -34.00 6.26 2.67
N ASP A 95 -35.12 5.54 2.69
CA ASP A 95 -36.45 6.14 2.66
C ASP A 95 -36.79 6.77 4.02
N GLY A 96 -37.35 7.99 3.99
CA GLY A 96 -37.73 8.75 5.19
C GLY A 96 -36.56 9.26 6.05
N GLY A 97 -35.32 9.24 5.56
CA GLY A 97 -34.14 9.66 6.31
C GLY A 97 -32.95 10.08 5.45
N ILE A 98 -31.89 10.53 6.13
CA ILE A 98 -30.61 10.87 5.51
C ILE A 98 -29.58 9.82 5.93
N GLY A 99 -29.03 9.10 4.96
CA GLY A 99 -27.90 8.21 5.20
C GLY A 99 -27.58 7.31 4.01
N LEU A 100 -26.53 6.51 4.18
CA LEU A 100 -26.05 5.57 3.19
C LEU A 100 -26.23 4.14 3.72
N PHE A 101 -27.06 3.35 3.04
CA PHE A 101 -27.12 1.91 3.19
C PHE A 101 -26.27 1.26 2.10
N SER A 102 -25.19 0.58 2.48
CA SER A 102 -24.22 0.06 1.51
C SER A 102 -23.47 -1.14 2.05
N ALA A 103 -22.80 -1.89 1.16
CA ALA A 103 -21.92 -2.99 1.53
C ALA A 103 -20.45 -2.71 1.19
N ARG A 104 -19.55 -3.26 1.99
CA ARG A 104 -18.11 -3.33 1.73
C ARG A 104 -17.57 -4.68 2.19
N ASN A 105 -16.72 -5.30 1.38
CA ASN A 105 -15.91 -6.43 1.78
C ASN A 105 -14.43 -6.03 1.78
N SER A 106 -13.65 -6.56 2.71
CA SER A 106 -12.19 -6.42 2.73
C SER A 106 -11.55 -7.79 2.93
N THR A 107 -10.62 -8.14 2.04
CA THR A 107 -9.91 -9.41 2.08
C THR A 107 -8.41 -9.16 2.06
N LYS A 108 -7.67 -9.82 2.94
CA LYS A 108 -6.23 -9.68 3.06
C LYS A 108 -5.54 -10.99 2.66
N LYS A 109 -4.54 -10.90 1.79
CA LYS A 109 -3.64 -12.00 1.46
C LYS A 109 -2.26 -11.67 2.00
N ASP A 110 -1.93 -12.32 3.09
CA ASP A 110 -0.68 -12.09 3.83
C ASP A 110 0.41 -13.08 3.47
N ASN A 111 1.63 -12.67 3.81
CA ASN A 111 2.83 -13.50 3.72
C ASN A 111 3.07 -14.06 2.32
N ILE A 112 2.86 -13.21 1.31
CA ILE A 112 3.21 -13.54 -0.07
C ILE A 112 4.74 -13.53 -0.15
N GLY A 113 5.30 -14.71 -0.38
CA GLY A 113 6.74 -14.91 -0.48
C GLY A 113 7.35 -14.11 -1.63
N ILE A 114 8.50 -13.52 -1.36
CA ILE A 114 9.34 -12.85 -2.37
C ILE A 114 10.46 -13.82 -2.72
N THR A 115 10.75 -13.97 -4.02
CA THR A 115 11.82 -14.86 -4.49
C THR A 115 13.19 -14.36 -4.04
N ASP A 116 14.11 -15.29 -3.85
CA ASP A 116 15.50 -14.96 -3.48
C ASP A 116 16.18 -14.05 -4.49
N ASP A 117 15.90 -14.22 -5.79
CA ASP A 117 16.39 -13.32 -6.84
C ASP A 117 15.92 -11.88 -6.63
N THR A 118 14.66 -11.70 -6.22
CA THR A 118 14.11 -10.36 -5.95
C THR A 118 14.71 -9.77 -4.68
N LYS A 119 14.88 -10.58 -3.62
CA LYS A 119 15.54 -10.13 -2.38
C LYS A 119 16.98 -9.71 -2.62
N ARG A 120 17.73 -10.49 -3.41
CA ARG A 120 19.09 -10.17 -3.85
C ARG A 120 19.13 -8.89 -4.66
N ALA A 121 18.25 -8.74 -5.64
CA ALA A 121 18.15 -7.52 -6.44
C ALA A 121 17.84 -6.28 -5.59
N ILE A 122 17.02 -6.41 -4.53
CA ILE A 122 16.77 -5.32 -3.57
C ILE A 122 18.03 -5.00 -2.77
N ALA A 123 18.76 -6.01 -2.27
CA ALA A 123 20.01 -5.79 -1.56
C ALA A 123 21.08 -5.12 -2.44
N ASP A 124 21.17 -5.51 -3.70
CA ASP A 124 22.15 -4.93 -4.64
C ASP A 124 21.81 -3.48 -5.01
N SER A 125 20.52 -3.18 -5.23
CA SER A 125 20.07 -1.85 -5.68
C SER A 125 19.83 -0.86 -4.54
N LEU A 126 19.42 -1.33 -3.36
CA LEU A 126 19.06 -0.53 -2.19
C LEU A 126 19.92 -0.87 -0.96
N GLY A 127 21.10 -1.45 -1.17
CA GLY A 127 22.03 -1.82 -0.10
C GLY A 127 22.82 -0.66 0.49
N LEU A 128 24.08 -0.94 0.86
CA LEU A 128 24.96 0.02 1.55
C LEU A 128 25.20 1.31 0.74
N ASN A 129 25.24 1.22 -0.58
CA ASN A 129 25.55 2.37 -1.46
C ASN A 129 24.43 3.42 -1.52
N THR A 130 23.22 3.10 -1.04
CA THR A 130 22.08 4.04 -1.02
C THR A 130 21.79 4.58 0.39
N GLY A 131 22.48 4.08 1.42
CA GLY A 131 22.19 4.38 2.82
C GLY A 131 20.91 3.72 3.37
N LEU A 132 20.22 2.91 2.56
CA LEU A 132 19.05 2.14 2.98
C LEU A 132 19.44 0.77 3.58
N ASN A 133 20.66 0.28 3.32
CA ASN A 133 21.25 -0.89 3.97
C ASN A 133 20.38 -2.15 3.89
N PHE A 134 19.71 -2.37 2.76
CA PHE A 134 19.08 -3.67 2.51
C PHE A 134 20.14 -4.76 2.27
N VAL A 135 19.94 -5.91 2.89
CA VAL A 135 20.82 -7.08 2.78
C VAL A 135 20.01 -8.33 2.40
N TYR A 136 20.73 -9.31 1.88
CA TYR A 136 20.18 -10.62 1.54
C TYR A 136 21.08 -11.71 2.14
N TYR A 137 20.46 -12.62 2.90
CA TYR A 137 21.10 -13.83 3.40
C TYR A 137 20.57 -15.04 2.62
N PRO A 138 21.46 -15.86 2.03
CA PRO A 138 21.07 -17.04 1.26
C PRO A 138 20.56 -18.20 2.12
#